data_AF-A0A1M7GKA3-F1
#
_entry.id   AF-A0A1M7GKA3-F1
#
_cell.length_a   1.000
_cell.length_b   1.000
_cell.length_c   1.000
_cell.angle_alpha   90.00
_cell.angle_beta   90.00
_cell.angle_gamma   90.00
#
_symmetry.space_group_name_H-M   'P 1'
#
loop_
_entity.id
_entity.type
_entity.pdbx_description
1 polymer ?
#
loop_
_entity_poly.entity_id
_entity_poly.type
_entity_poly.pdbx_seq_one_letter_code
_entity_poly.pdbx_strand_id
1 'polypeptide(L)' 'MKNSKKIKRENLKSINGGGIGNCYENCPVGPYGPNEVKSCGDFEALPECCKKRVLVSMDCFGPY' A
#
# COMPACT_ATOMS: atom_id res chain seq x y z
N MET A 1 32.60 -9.18 12.90
CA MET A 1 32.15 -8.16 11.91
C MET A 1 31.52 -8.87 10.71
N LYS A 2 30.22 -8.65 10.43
CA LYS A 2 29.56 -9.25 9.26
C LYS A 2 30.02 -8.48 8.01
N ASN A 3 30.66 -9.19 7.08
CA ASN A 3 31.03 -8.66 5.78
C ASN A 3 29.77 -8.26 5.01
N SER A 4 29.46 -6.96 4.96
CA SER A 4 28.40 -6.43 4.10
C SER A 4 28.81 -6.67 2.64
N LYS A 5 28.33 -7.77 2.05
CA LYS A 5 28.54 -8.08 0.64
C LYS A 5 27.98 -6.91 -0.17
N LYS A 6 28.87 -6.21 -0.87
CA LYS A 6 28.56 -5.06 -1.73
C LYS A 6 27.54 -5.52 -2.78
N ILE A 7 26.29 -5.15 -2.60
CA ILE A 7 25.22 -5.52 -3.54
C ILE A 7 25.54 -4.80 -4.85
N LYS A 8 25.78 -5.58 -5.90
CA LYS A 8 25.97 -5.04 -7.25
C LYS A 8 24.68 -4.33 -7.70
N ARG A 9 24.81 -3.23 -8.43
CA ARG A 9 23.68 -2.41 -8.92
C ARG A 9 22.69 -3.21 -9.77
N GLU A 10 23.16 -4.25 -10.45
CA GLU A 10 22.34 -5.24 -11.17
C GLU A 10 21.44 -6.05 -10.24
N ASN A 11 21.92 -6.41 -9.05
CA ASN A 11 21.17 -7.15 -8.04
C ASN A 11 20.20 -6.26 -7.27
N LEU A 12 20.40 -4.92 -7.26
CA LEU A 12 19.43 -3.96 -6.72
C LEU A 12 18.10 -3.99 -7.49
N LYS A 13 18.10 -4.30 -8.80
CA LYS A 13 16.86 -4.53 -9.55
C LYS A 13 16.10 -5.76 -9.05
N SER A 14 16.84 -6.79 -8.60
CA SER A 14 16.30 -8.03 -8.06
C SER A 14 16.02 -7.98 -6.55
N ILE A 15 16.52 -6.95 -5.85
CA ILE A 15 15.94 -6.58 -4.56
C ILE A 15 14.56 -6.08 -4.90
N ASN A 16 13.55 -6.94 -4.66
CA ASN A 16 12.16 -6.55 -4.61
C ASN A 16 12.00 -5.49 -3.50
N GLY A 17 12.44 -4.26 -3.76
CA GLY A 17 12.23 -3.13 -2.89
C GLY A 17 10.73 -2.92 -2.81
N GLY A 18 10.13 -3.35 -1.69
CA GLY A 18 8.70 -3.18 -1.43
C GLY A 18 7.82 -3.57 -2.61
N GLY A 19 8.18 -4.65 -3.31
CA GLY A 19 7.49 -5.14 -4.49
C GLY A 19 6.11 -5.63 -4.09
N ILE A 20 5.20 -4.69 -4.02
CA ILE A 20 3.77 -4.87 -3.86
C ILE A 20 3.31 -5.85 -4.96
N GLY A 21 3.28 -7.14 -4.61
CA GLY A 21 2.94 -8.22 -5.53
C GLY A 21 1.53 -8.04 -6.06
N ASN A 22 1.36 -8.17 -7.37
CA ASN A 22 0.07 -8.22 -8.08
C ASN A 22 -0.96 -7.15 -7.66
N CYS A 23 -0.51 -5.98 -7.22
CA CYS A 23 -1.42 -4.86 -7.07
C CYS A 23 -1.74 -4.35 -8.45
N TYR A 24 -3.02 -4.21 -8.74
CA TYR A 24 -3.48 -3.47 -9.90
C TYR A 24 -2.65 -2.21 -10.09
N GLU A 25 -2.17 -1.98 -11.31
CA GLU A 25 -1.32 -0.82 -11.64
C GLU A 25 -2.00 0.50 -11.23
N ASN A 26 -3.33 0.50 -11.20
CA ASN A 26 -4.15 1.60 -10.72
C ASN A 26 -5.01 1.16 -9.52
N CYS A 27 -4.76 1.79 -8.38
CA CYS A 27 -5.66 1.76 -7.25
C CYS A 27 -6.54 3.03 -7.26
N PRO A 28 -7.81 2.92 -6.90
CA PRO A 28 -8.71 4.06 -6.88
C PRO A 28 -8.23 5.10 -5.85
N VAL A 29 -7.96 6.32 -6.31
CA VAL A 29 -7.38 7.41 -5.51
C VAL A 29 -8.33 7.80 -4.36
N GLY A 30 -7.78 8.02 -3.16
CA GLY A 30 -8.52 8.53 -1.99
C GLY A 30 -8.74 10.05 -2.05
N PRO A 31 -9.25 10.68 -0.97
CA PRO A 31 -9.35 10.18 0.41
C PRO A 31 -10.61 9.33 0.71
N TYR A 32 -10.49 8.41 1.67
CA TYR A 32 -11.58 7.59 2.19
C TYR A 32 -11.88 7.95 3.66
N GLY A 33 -13.14 8.12 4.04
CA GLY A 33 -13.53 8.57 5.37
C GLY A 33 -15.03 8.89 5.49
N PRO A 34 -15.54 9.08 6.71
CA PRO A 34 -16.96 9.38 6.96
C PRO A 34 -17.40 10.75 6.43
N ASN A 35 -16.47 11.67 6.17
CA ASN A 35 -16.74 13.01 5.60
C ASN A 35 -15.97 13.23 4.29
N GLU A 36 -15.48 12.16 3.67
CA GLU A 36 -14.66 12.24 2.45
C GLU A 36 -15.47 11.86 1.22
N VAL A 37 -14.88 12.08 0.04
CA VAL A 37 -15.47 11.72 -1.26
C VAL A 37 -15.80 10.22 -1.34
N LYS A 38 -15.05 9.39 -0.63
CA LYS A 38 -15.25 7.94 -0.55
C LYS A 38 -15.47 7.51 0.88
N SER A 39 -16.38 6.57 1.08
CA SER A 39 -16.74 6.09 2.42
C SER A 39 -15.71 5.08 2.94
N CYS A 40 -15.72 4.83 4.26
CA CYS A 40 -14.95 3.72 4.84
C CYS A 40 -15.36 2.36 4.26
N GLY A 41 -16.62 2.19 3.85
CA GLY A 41 -17.07 0.99 3.14
C GLY A 41 -16.38 0.81 1.78
N ASP A 42 -16.13 1.90 1.04
CA ASP A 42 -15.38 1.85 -0.21
C ASP A 42 -13.92 1.48 0.01
N PHE A 43 -13.33 1.94 1.13
CA PHE A 43 -11.99 1.53 1.54
C PHE A 43 -11.96 0.04 1.86
N GLU A 44 -12.97 -0.46 2.59
CA GLU A 44 -13.04 -1.86 2.98
C GLU A 44 -13.21 -2.83 1.80
N ALA A 45 -13.88 -2.38 0.74
CA ALA A 45 -14.03 -3.11 -0.52
C ALA A 45 -12.75 -3.14 -1.37
N LEU A 46 -11.73 -2.35 -1.04
CA LEU A 46 -10.47 -2.38 -1.79
C LEU A 46 -9.71 -3.69 -1.56
N PRO A 47 -9.02 -4.20 -2.60
CA PRO A 47 -8.03 -5.24 -2.40
C PRO A 47 -7.03 -4.81 -1.32
N GLU A 48 -6.57 -5.74 -0.48
CA GLU A 48 -5.58 -5.46 0.59
C GLU A 48 -4.37 -4.68 0.07
N CYS A 49 -4.01 -4.94 -1.17
CA CYS A 49 -2.94 -4.25 -1.82
C CYS A 49 -3.20 -2.75 -2.03
N CYS A 50 -4.41 -2.39 -2.48
CA CYS A 50 -4.81 -1.01 -2.65
C CYS A 50 -5.07 -0.30 -1.31
N LYS A 51 -5.55 -1.02 -0.30
CA LYS A 51 -5.68 -0.47 1.07
C LYS A 51 -4.36 0.12 1.60
N LYS A 52 -3.21 -0.46 1.20
CA LYS A 52 -1.86 0.02 1.58
C LYS A 52 -1.34 1.20 0.76
N ARG A 53 -2.07 1.62 -0.29
CA ARG A 53 -1.65 2.66 -1.26
C ARG A 53 -2.54 3.90 -1.27
N VAL A 54 -3.68 3.88 -0.59
CA VAL A 54 -4.65 4.97 -0.59
C VAL A 54 -4.60 5.78 0.72
N LEU A 55 -4.97 7.05 0.63
CA LEU A 55 -5.20 7.91 1.80
C LEU A 55 -6.56 7.57 2.41
N VAL A 56 -6.58 7.24 3.69
CA VAL A 56 -7.79 6.84 4.44
C VAL A 56 -7.76 7.47 5.83
N SER A 57 -8.93 7.92 6.32
CA SER A 57 -9.08 8.47 7.67
C SER A 57 -8.89 7.37 8.72
N MET A 58 -8.36 7.74 9.88
CA MET A 58 -8.25 6.81 11.01
C MET A 58 -9.61 6.34 11.50
N ASP A 59 -10.68 7.08 11.25
CA ASP A 59 -12.06 6.67 11.56
C ASP A 59 -12.50 5.41 10.80
N CYS A 60 -11.79 5.02 9.73
CA CYS A 60 -12.07 3.77 9.03
C CYS A 60 -11.40 2.54 9.67
N PHE A 61 -10.55 2.73 10.69
CA PHE A 61 -9.87 1.65 11.41
C PHE A 61 -10.41 1.54 12.84
N GLY A 62 -11.50 0.80 13.04
CA GLY A 62 -12.08 0.59 14.37
C GLY A 62 -13.24 -0.41 14.37
N PRO A 63 -13.61 -0.96 15.54
CA PRO A 63 -14.82 -1.77 15.69
C PRO A 63 -16.05 -0.85 15.69
N TYR A 64 -16.91 -1.00 14.69
CA TYR A 64 -18.24 -0.40 14.65
C TYR A 64 -19.27 -1.53 14.51
#